data_AF-A0A356KZ04-F1
#
_entry.id   AF-A0A356KZ04-F1
#
_cell.length_a   1.000
_cell.length_b   1.000
_cell.length_c   1.000
_cell.angle_alpha   90.00
_cell.angle_beta   90.00
_cell.angle_gamma   90.00
#
_symmetry.space_group_name_H-M   'P 1'
#
loop_
_entity.id
_entity.type
_entity.pdbx_description
1 polymer ?
#
loop_
_entity_poly.entity_id
_entity_poly.type
_entity_poly.pdbx_seq_one_letter_code
_entity_poly.pdbx_strand_id
1 'polypeptide(L)'
;MTEEQLRRMHRLSSFQIITLGFAGVILFGALLLMLPISSSSGTWTPFPVTLFTSTSAVCVTGLVVRDTGTYWSAFGQALILLLIQIGGLGIVTVAAAFTILSGRKISLMQRSTMQDAI
;
A
#
# COMPACT_ATOMS: atom_id res chain seq x y z
N MET A 1 -7.99 -14.15 -29.03
CA MET A 1 -6.98 -13.29 -28.38
C MET A 1 -6.39 -14.11 -27.24
N THR A 2 -5.24 -14.73 -27.50
CA THR A 2 -4.76 -15.94 -26.84
C THR A 2 -4.05 -15.63 -25.51
N GLU A 3 -4.36 -16.44 -24.49
CA GLU A 3 -3.85 -16.43 -23.11
C GLU A 3 -2.31 -16.26 -22.95
N GLU A 4 -1.54 -16.53 -24.01
CA GLU A 4 -0.09 -16.35 -24.06
C GLU A 4 0.36 -14.88 -24.05
N GLN A 5 -0.46 -13.94 -24.57
CA GLN A 5 -0.09 -12.52 -24.62
C GLN A 5 -0.12 -11.88 -23.22
N LEU A 6 -1.01 -12.32 -22.33
CA LEU A 6 -1.02 -11.86 -20.93
C LEU A 6 0.22 -12.33 -20.15
N ARG A 7 0.80 -13.48 -20.49
CA ARG A 7 1.99 -14.03 -19.79
C ARG A 7 3.31 -13.38 -20.19
N ARG A 8 3.35 -12.64 -21.30
CA ARG A 8 4.59 -12.08 -21.85
C ARG A 8 4.97 -10.69 -21.30
N MET A 9 4.05 -10.00 -20.61
CA MET A 9 4.25 -8.58 -20.26
C MET A 9 4.82 -8.26 -18.87
N HIS A 10 5.12 -9.22 -17.99
CA HIS A 10 5.98 -8.93 -16.83
C HIS A 10 6.59 -10.20 -16.22
N ARG A 11 7.86 -10.47 -16.53
CA ARG A 11 8.73 -11.28 -15.66
C ARG A 11 9.21 -10.43 -14.48
N LEU A 12 8.29 -9.84 -13.72
CA LEU A 12 8.69 -9.20 -12.47
C LEU A 12 8.90 -10.28 -11.41
N SER A 13 10.07 -10.29 -10.80
CA SER A 13 10.35 -11.13 -9.63
C SER A 13 9.38 -10.78 -8.51
N SER A 14 9.03 -11.75 -7.65
CA SER A 14 8.21 -11.52 -6.45
C SER A 14 8.73 -10.35 -5.61
N PHE A 15 10.05 -10.19 -5.53
CA PHE A 15 10.68 -9.05 -4.87
C PHE A 15 10.31 -7.71 -5.52
N GLN A 16 10.37 -7.61 -6.85
CA GLN A 16 10.04 -6.37 -7.56
C GLN A 16 8.57 -5.99 -7.40
N ILE A 17 7.66 -6.97 -7.37
CA ILE A 17 6.23 -6.74 -7.12
C ILE A 17 6.03 -6.13 -5.73
N ILE A 18 6.70 -6.68 -4.72
CA ILE A 18 6.64 -6.17 -3.35
C ILE A 18 7.20 -4.75 -3.29
N THR A 19 8.39 -4.51 -3.85
CA THR A 19 9.02 -3.18 -3.87
C THR A 19 8.16 -2.14 -4.57
N LEU A 20 7.59 -2.47 -5.73
CA LEU A 20 6.68 -1.58 -6.46
C LEU A 20 5.39 -1.32 -5.69
N GLY A 21 4.87 -2.33 -4.98
CA GLY A 21 3.73 -2.17 -4.08
C GLY A 21 4.01 -1.17 -2.96
N PHE A 22 5.17 -1.31 -2.29
CA PHE A 22 5.62 -0.37 -1.26
C PHE A 22 5.79 1.04 -1.81
N ALA A 23 6.48 1.18 -2.94
CA ALA A 23 6.66 2.47 -3.60
C ALA A 23 5.32 3.12 -3.96
N GLY A 24 4.37 2.35 -4.48
CA GLY A 24 3.03 2.84 -4.83
C GLY A 24 2.25 3.34 -3.63
N VAL A 25 2.21 2.57 -2.53
CA VAL A 25 1.52 2.99 -1.29
C VAL A 25 2.17 4.23 -0.68
N ILE A 26 3.50 4.29 -0.65
CA ILE A 26 4.25 5.45 -0.14
C ILE A 26 3.95 6.70 -0.97
N LEU A 27 3.98 6.61 -2.30
CA LEU A 27 3.69 7.75 -3.16
C LEU A 27 2.23 8.20 -3.01
N PHE A 28 1.30 7.26 -2.95
CA PHE A 28 -0.12 7.57 -2.74
C PHE A 28 -0.35 8.26 -1.39
N GLY A 29 0.24 7.75 -0.31
CA GLY A 29 0.17 8.36 1.02
C GLY A 29 0.80 9.76 1.06
N ALA A 30 1.95 9.94 0.40
CA ALA A 30 2.63 11.23 0.31
C ALA A 30 1.79 12.28 -0.43
N LEU A 31 1.11 11.89 -1.51
CA LEU A 31 0.22 12.77 -2.26
C LEU A 31 -1.00 13.17 -1.41
N LEU A 32 -1.62 12.22 -0.71
CA LEU A 32 -2.75 12.50 0.19
C LEU A 32 -2.35 13.43 1.35
N LEU A 33 -1.17 13.22 1.94
CA LEU A 33 -0.64 14.07 2.99
C LEU A 33 -0.27 15.47 2.48
N MET A 34 -0.06 15.65 1.18
CA MET A 34 0.27 16.95 0.58
C MET A 34 -0.90 17.93 0.58
N LEU A 35 -2.14 17.41 0.58
CA LEU A 35 -3.34 18.25 0.51
C LEU A 35 -3.46 19.17 1.73
N PRO A 36 -4.06 20.36 1.56
CA PRO A 36 -4.25 21.33 2.64
C PRO A 36 -5.09 20.79 3.79
N ILE A 37 -6.04 19.88 3.52
CA ILE A 37 -6.86 19.22 4.55
C ILE A 37 -6.03 18.38 5.53
N SER A 38 -4.85 17.91 5.12
CA SER A 38 -3.95 17.10 5.94
C SER A 38 -3.11 17.94 6.89
N SER A 39 -2.92 19.23 6.62
CA SER A 39 -2.18 20.16 7.49
C SER A 39 -3.12 20.83 8.48
N SER A 40 -2.69 20.97 9.73
CA SER A 40 -3.41 21.76 10.76
C SER A 40 -3.57 23.23 10.35
N SER A 41 -2.61 23.75 9.58
CA SER A 41 -2.65 25.13 9.05
C SER A 41 -3.52 25.31 7.80
N GLY A 42 -4.07 24.24 7.22
CA GLY A 42 -4.82 24.32 5.97
C GLY A 42 -3.98 24.66 4.74
N THR A 43 -2.65 24.53 4.82
CA THR A 43 -1.72 24.84 3.72
C THR A 43 -1.14 23.57 3.09
N TRP A 44 -0.68 23.70 1.84
CA TRP A 44 0.01 22.60 1.15
C TRP A 44 1.33 22.27 1.83
N THR A 45 1.52 20.99 2.15
CA THR A 45 2.78 20.52 2.75
C THR A 45 3.81 20.26 1.65
N PRO A 46 5.10 20.64 1.82
CA PRO A 46 6.13 20.35 0.81
C PRO A 46 6.30 18.85 0.55
N PHE A 47 6.42 18.46 -0.72
CA PHE A 47 6.52 17.05 -1.14
C PHE A 47 7.62 16.24 -0.42
N PRO A 48 8.85 16.75 -0.19
CA PRO A 48 9.87 15.98 0.53
C PRO A 48 9.47 15.63 1.96
N VAL A 49 8.69 16.51 2.62
CA VAL A 49 8.19 16.27 3.99
C VAL A 49 7.13 15.17 3.96
N THR A 50 6.18 15.24 3.05
CA THR A 50 5.11 14.24 2.96
C THR A 50 5.63 12.88 2.51
N LEU A 51 6.59 12.85 1.59
CA LEU A 51 7.26 11.64 1.13
C LEU A 51 8.03 10.96 2.27
N PHE A 52 8.78 11.73 3.06
CA PHE A 52 9.49 11.20 4.21
C PHE A 52 8.52 10.67 5.26
N THR A 53 7.50 11.44 5.63
CA THR A 53 6.50 11.02 6.62
C THR A 53 5.77 9.76 6.17
N SER A 54 5.35 9.69 4.90
CA SER A 54 4.67 8.51 4.37
C SER A 54 5.60 7.29 4.34
N THR A 55 6.87 7.45 3.96
CA THR A 55 7.85 6.36 3.98
C THR A 55 8.09 5.86 5.40
N SER A 56 8.28 6.77 6.34
CA SER A 56 8.51 6.44 7.75
C SER A 56 7.32 5.69 8.37
N ALA A 57 6.10 6.14 8.06
CA ALA A 57 4.86 5.51 8.50
C ALA A 57 4.70 4.10 7.92
N VAL A 58 4.81 3.93 6.59
CA VAL A 58 4.66 2.62 5.92
C VAL A 58 5.77 1.64 6.32
N CYS A 59 6.99 2.11 6.56
CA CYS A 59 8.07 1.25 7.03
C CYS A 59 8.08 1.09 8.57
N VAL A 60 7.14 1.72 9.28
CA VAL A 60 7.00 1.67 10.75
C VAL A 60 8.31 2.03 11.47
N THR A 61 9.05 3.01 10.96
CA THR A 61 10.35 3.42 11.51
C THR A 61 10.22 4.45 12.63
N GLY A 62 9.17 5.26 12.61
CA GLY A 62 8.88 6.24 13.68
C GLY A 62 9.67 7.56 13.58
N LEU A 63 10.34 7.82 12.46
CA LEU A 63 11.04 9.08 12.21
C LEU A 63 10.07 10.17 11.73
N VAL A 64 10.22 11.40 12.21
CA VAL A 64 9.35 12.52 11.85
C VAL A 64 10.17 13.77 11.50
N VAL A 65 9.78 14.48 10.44
CA VAL A 65 10.39 15.77 10.04
C VAL A 65 9.65 16.96 10.65
N ARG A 66 8.34 16.80 10.85
CA ARG A 66 7.46 17.74 11.52
C ARG A 66 6.74 17.01 12.64
N ASP A 67 6.50 17.69 13.75
CA ASP A 67 5.80 17.12 14.90
C ASP A 67 4.41 16.60 14.51
N THR A 68 4.14 15.33 14.78
CA THR A 68 2.93 14.68 14.27
C THR A 68 1.66 15.19 14.97
N GLY A 69 1.76 15.56 16.25
CA GLY A 69 0.63 15.98 17.07
C GLY A 69 0.10 17.36 16.72
N THR A 70 1.00 18.27 16.31
CA THR A 70 0.67 19.68 16.07
C THR A 70 0.62 20.08 14.61
N TYR A 71 1.43 19.45 13.75
CA TYR A 71 1.54 19.85 12.34
C TYR A 71 0.40 19.31 11.46
N TRP A 72 0.00 18.07 11.70
CA TRP A 72 -1.05 17.41 10.92
C TRP A 72 -2.41 17.65 11.54
N SER A 73 -3.42 17.80 10.69
CA SER A 73 -4.82 17.80 11.11
C SER A 73 -5.24 16.41 11.59
N ALA A 74 -6.43 16.29 12.18
CA ALA A 74 -7.01 14.99 12.53
C ALA A 74 -7.11 14.05 11.31
N PHE A 75 -7.37 14.60 10.11
CA PHE A 75 -7.37 13.84 8.86
C PHE A 75 -5.96 13.34 8.50
N GLY A 76 -4.94 14.20 8.59
CA GLY A 76 -3.55 13.82 8.34
C GLY A 76 -3.05 12.77 9.34
N GLN A 77 -3.40 12.90 10.61
CA GLN A 77 -3.08 11.91 11.66
C GLN A 77 -3.74 10.56 11.39
N ALA A 78 -5.01 10.54 11.00
CA ALA A 78 -5.71 9.31 10.63
C ALA A 78 -5.06 8.62 9.41
N LEU A 79 -4.61 9.39 8.41
CA LEU A 79 -3.84 8.85 7.28
C LEU A 79 -2.51 8.25 7.72
N ILE A 80 -1.75 8.91 8.59
CA ILE A 80 -0.48 8.40 9.11
C ILE A 80 -0.70 7.08 9.86
N LEU A 81 -1.73 6.99 10.70
CA LEU A 81 -2.08 5.75 11.40
C LEU A 81 -2.45 4.62 10.43
N LEU A 82 -3.22 4.92 9.39
CA LEU A 82 -3.58 3.95 8.36
C LEU A 82 -2.35 3.45 7.60
N LEU A 83 -1.42 4.33 7.26
CA LEU A 83 -0.15 3.96 6.62
C LEU A 83 0.70 3.06 7.52
N ILE A 84 0.75 3.34 8.83
CA ILE A 84 1.42 2.48 9.82
C ILE A 84 0.80 1.08 9.84
N GLN A 85 -0.53 0.97 9.84
CA GLN A 85 -1.21 -0.33 9.85
C GLN A 85 -0.97 -1.12 8.56
N ILE A 86 -1.02 -0.46 7.40
CA ILE A 86 -0.70 -1.08 6.10
C ILE A 86 0.75 -1.58 6.10
N GLY A 87 1.65 -0.77 6.65
CA GLY A 87 3.06 -1.11 6.82
C GLY A 87 3.32 -2.31 7.71
N GLY A 88 2.77 -2.29 8.92
CA GLY A 88 2.98 -3.30 9.97
C GLY A 88 2.37 -4.66 9.64
N LEU A 89 1.24 -4.70 8.93
CA LEU A 89 0.66 -5.95 8.43
C LEU A 89 1.43 -6.52 7.23
N GLY A 90 2.21 -5.68 6.55
CA GLY A 90 2.88 -5.99 5.29
C GLY A 90 1.93 -5.91 4.10
N ILE A 91 2.41 -5.31 3.01
CA ILE A 91 1.63 -5.10 1.77
C ILE A 91 1.10 -6.40 1.17
N VAL A 92 1.83 -7.52 1.31
CA VAL A 92 1.39 -8.83 0.82
C VAL A 92 0.15 -9.31 1.57
N THR A 93 0.13 -9.15 2.90
CA THR A 93 -0.99 -9.55 3.75
C THR A 93 -2.22 -8.69 3.48
N VAL A 94 -2.03 -7.37 3.33
CA VAL A 94 -3.12 -6.44 3.01
C VAL A 94 -3.69 -6.74 1.62
N ALA A 95 -2.84 -6.98 0.62
CA ALA A 95 -3.28 -7.34 -0.73
C ALA A 95 -4.02 -8.69 -0.76
N ALA A 96 -3.55 -9.69 0.00
CA ALA A 96 -4.22 -10.98 0.12
C ALA A 96 -5.59 -10.84 0.81
N ALA A 97 -5.66 -10.09 1.93
CA ALA A 97 -6.90 -9.82 2.64
C ALA A 97 -7.91 -9.08 1.75
N PHE A 98 -7.47 -8.08 1.00
CA PHE A 98 -8.33 -7.34 0.07
C PHE A 98 -8.86 -8.24 -1.05
N THR A 99 -8.04 -9.17 -1.56
CA THR A 99 -8.43 -10.15 -2.58
C THR A 99 -9.49 -11.12 -2.06
N ILE A 100 -9.31 -11.63 -0.84
CA ILE A 100 -10.25 -12.53 -0.17
C ILE A 100 -11.57 -11.82 0.13
N LEU A 101 -11.52 -10.61 0.67
CA LEU A 101 -12.69 -9.79 1.00
C LEU A 101 -13.46 -9.34 -0.25
N SER A 102 -12.78 -9.15 -1.39
CA SER A 102 -13.40 -8.80 -2.67
C SER A 102 -14.16 -9.96 -3.32
N GLY A 103 -14.28 -11.12 -2.65
CA GLY A 103 -15.06 -12.26 -3.15
C GLY A 103 -14.45 -12.96 -4.37
N ARG A 104 -13.25 -12.55 -4.82
CA ARG A 104 -12.46 -13.31 -5.78
C ARG A 104 -11.95 -14.55 -5.07
N LYS A 105 -12.75 -15.62 -5.14
CA LYS A 105 -12.40 -16.95 -4.67
C LYS A 105 -10.96 -17.22 -5.09
N ILE A 106 -10.07 -17.38 -4.10
CA ILE A 106 -8.82 -18.11 -4.30
C ILE A 106 -9.29 -19.44 -4.85
N SER A 107 -9.10 -19.59 -6.15
CA SER A 107 -9.78 -20.62 -6.90
C SER A 107 -9.41 -21.95 -6.28
N LEU A 108 -10.39 -22.67 -5.74
CA LEU A 108 -10.30 -24.10 -5.43
C LEU A 108 -10.12 -24.94 -6.72
N MET A 109 -9.64 -24.32 -7.80
CA MET A 109 -9.28 -24.90 -9.10
C MET A 109 -7.89 -25.53 -9.03
N GLN A 110 -7.64 -26.20 -7.89
CA GLN A 110 -6.64 -27.24 -7.72
C GLN A 110 -7.26 -28.51 -7.11
N ARG A 111 -8.60 -28.56 -6.92
CA ARG A 111 -9.29 -29.79 -6.52
C ARG A 111 -9.82 -30.63 -7.69
N SER A 112 -10.08 -30.06 -8.87
CA SER A 112 -10.62 -30.84 -10.00
C SER A 112 -9.57 -31.77 -10.63
N THR A 113 -8.28 -31.46 -10.55
CA THR A 113 -7.21 -32.32 -11.09
C THR A 113 -6.87 -33.52 -10.20
N MET A 114 -7.43 -33.62 -8.98
CA MET A 114 -7.25 -34.81 -8.13
C MET A 114 -8.35 -35.86 -8.34
N GLN A 115 -9.44 -35.52 -9.03
CA GLN A 115 -10.61 -36.40 -9.19
C GLN A 115 -10.61 -37.18 -10.52
N ASP A 116 -9.66 -36.90 -11.42
CA ASP A 116 -9.42 -37.66 -12.67
C ASP A 116 -8.24 -38.65 -12.56
N ALA A 117 -7.74 -38.89 -11.33
CA ALA A 117 -6.64 -39.84 -11.06
C ALA A 117 -7.05 -41.05 -10.21
N ILE A 118 -8.36 -41.28 -10.02
CA ILE A 118 -8.93 -42.50 -9.43
C ILE A 118 -10.16 -42.94 -10.21
#